data_AF-A0A0D2EV94-F1
#
_entry.id   AF-A0A0D2EV94-F1
#
_cell.length_a   1.000
_cell.length_b   1.000
_cell.length_c   1.000
_cell.angle_alpha   90.00
_cell.angle_beta   90.00
_cell.angle_gamma   90.00
#
_symmetry.space_group_name_H-M   'P 1'
#
loop_
_entity.id
_entity.type
_entity.pdbx_description
1 polymer ?
#
loop_
_entity_poly.entity_id
_entity_poly.type
_entity_poly.pdbx_seq_one_letter_code
_entity_poly.pdbx_strand_id
1 'polypeptide(L)'
;MVALGSRFSDAPSLLSLKRRNRGLSSARRAVALFNMSDISVTTVQAAVLLGTISFADSNTEAEALYYAVANRLAQILDLAHRPTTNETERQVNLRIWWTLYMIDIWCSSGLHLPRQMQSTHTVQLPADEVVFLGLESRATSRPTTGGIWAQMANLAHIWADIYELNQSVIRETKDPQDLEEAVETLLKRLEMWSAVLPLSLRKTRSNLDYYASVGLGSAFAALHLGYHYYTEVLCYQFLADGASSANPDYAEKCKEHAKHFCDLLYLCLEIPNSECLFVMVGHMLVVSSTVYIHTLMFSDLEDEITIARRRLEKNFQILMRLQSFWVKLDVSLSRLQAFHNACKISAEHSFGMDKWMLCFLLEHGVAVPERYPPTQIMGVTDSASPELTLQDWYSQTFSGG
;
A
#
# COMPACT_ATOMS: atom_id res chain seq x y z
N MET A 1 -11.84 16.82 0.16
CA MET A 1 -11.02 17.15 1.35
C MET A 1 -11.79 17.00 2.66
N VAL A 2 -12.84 17.82 2.93
CA VAL A 2 -13.61 17.76 4.20
C VAL A 2 -14.11 16.35 4.55
N ALA A 3 -14.63 15.61 3.57
CA ALA A 3 -15.12 14.24 3.79
C ALA A 3 -14.04 13.30 4.37
N LEU A 4 -12.84 13.28 3.80
CA LEU A 4 -11.73 12.45 4.27
C LEU A 4 -11.18 12.94 5.61
N GLY A 5 -10.96 14.26 5.75
CA GLY A 5 -10.42 14.87 6.97
C GLY A 5 -11.33 14.72 8.19
N SER A 6 -12.65 14.64 7.99
CA SER A 6 -13.63 14.48 9.08
C SER A 6 -13.41 13.21 9.92
N ARG A 7 -12.79 12.17 9.35
CA ARG A 7 -12.48 10.90 10.04
C ARG A 7 -11.47 11.08 11.17
N PHE A 8 -10.65 12.13 11.09
CA PHE A 8 -9.62 12.46 12.07
C PHE A 8 -10.01 13.57 13.03
N SER A 9 -11.15 14.24 12.80
CA SER A 9 -11.59 15.37 13.62
C SER A 9 -12.26 14.90 14.91
N ASP A 10 -11.84 15.46 16.04
CA ASP A 10 -12.46 15.25 17.36
C ASP A 10 -13.48 16.35 17.71
N ALA A 11 -14.02 17.05 16.71
CA ALA A 11 -15.05 18.05 16.92
C ALA A 11 -16.28 17.47 17.65
N PRO A 12 -16.86 18.18 18.65
CA PRO A 12 -17.98 17.68 19.46
C PRO A 12 -19.19 17.19 18.63
N SER A 13 -19.47 17.85 17.52
CA SER A 13 -20.57 17.50 16.60
C SER A 13 -20.39 16.15 15.89
N LEU A 14 -19.19 15.58 15.88
CA LEU A 14 -18.85 14.32 15.23
C LEU A 14 -18.62 13.17 16.22
N LEU A 15 -18.62 13.44 17.54
CA LEU A 15 -18.31 12.44 18.56
C LEU A 15 -19.32 11.29 18.63
N SER A 16 -20.59 11.55 18.30
CA SER A 16 -21.64 10.52 18.23
C SER A 16 -21.50 9.59 17.02
N LEU A 17 -20.67 9.95 16.03
CA LEU A 17 -20.42 9.17 14.84
C LEU A 17 -19.11 8.38 14.96
N LYS A 18 -19.14 7.11 14.54
CA LYS A 18 -17.91 6.30 14.34
C LYS A 18 -16.97 7.05 13.39
N ARG A 19 -15.66 7.08 13.72
CA ARG A 19 -14.62 7.81 12.94
C ARG A 19 -14.71 7.53 11.44
N ARG A 20 -14.78 6.25 11.05
CA ARG A 20 -14.95 5.81 9.65
C ARG A 20 -16.21 6.30 8.91
N ASN A 21 -17.24 6.75 9.63
CA ASN A 21 -18.48 7.28 9.03
C ASN A 21 -18.50 8.82 8.98
N ARG A 22 -17.54 9.49 9.63
CA ARG A 22 -17.47 10.96 9.63
C ARG A 22 -17.18 11.45 8.22
N GLY A 23 -17.91 12.49 7.80
CA GLY A 23 -17.75 13.09 6.48
C GLY A 23 -18.65 12.54 5.37
N LEU A 24 -19.51 11.54 5.65
CA LEU A 24 -20.42 10.95 4.65
C LEU A 24 -21.34 11.98 3.96
N SER A 25 -21.86 12.94 4.72
CA SER A 25 -22.67 14.04 4.16
C SER A 25 -21.87 14.92 3.20
N SER A 26 -20.62 15.21 3.55
CA SER A 26 -19.70 15.98 2.70
C SER A 26 -19.31 15.21 1.45
N ALA A 27 -19.14 13.88 1.55
CA ALA A 27 -18.88 13.02 0.39
C ALA A 27 -20.05 13.05 -0.60
N ARG A 28 -21.29 12.86 -0.11
CA ARG A 28 -22.50 12.94 -0.94
C ARG A 28 -22.64 14.29 -1.64
N ARG A 29 -22.36 15.38 -0.92
CA ARG A 29 -22.37 16.73 -1.50
C ARG A 29 -21.28 16.91 -2.56
N ALA A 30 -20.08 16.37 -2.33
CA ALA A 30 -19.00 16.43 -3.31
C ALA A 30 -19.36 15.68 -4.60
N VAL A 31 -19.96 14.49 -4.50
CA VAL A 31 -20.48 13.75 -5.66
C VAL A 31 -21.53 14.55 -6.42
N ALA A 32 -22.48 15.17 -5.71
CA ALA A 32 -23.54 15.97 -6.35
C ALA A 32 -23.03 17.22 -7.07
N LEU A 33 -21.87 17.75 -6.68
CA LEU A 33 -21.24 18.90 -7.30
C LEU A 33 -20.23 18.53 -8.40
N PHE A 34 -19.85 17.25 -8.49
CA PHE A 34 -18.84 16.80 -9.42
C PHE A 34 -19.37 16.84 -10.86
N ASN A 35 -18.66 17.55 -11.73
CA ASN A 35 -18.98 17.64 -13.15
C ASN A 35 -17.78 17.18 -13.97
N MET A 36 -17.84 15.95 -14.48
CA MET A 36 -16.75 15.38 -15.30
C MET A 36 -16.52 16.11 -16.63
N SER A 37 -17.50 16.89 -17.10
CA SER A 37 -17.39 17.65 -18.35
C SER A 37 -16.61 18.97 -18.17
N ASP A 38 -16.33 19.39 -16.93
CA ASP A 38 -15.44 20.52 -16.67
C ASP A 38 -13.97 20.07 -16.75
N ILE A 39 -13.32 20.35 -17.88
CA ILE A 39 -11.93 19.96 -18.12
C ILE A 39 -10.98 20.94 -17.41
N SER A 40 -10.76 20.71 -16.12
CA SER A 40 -9.95 21.58 -15.27
C SER A 40 -9.07 20.78 -14.29
N VAL A 41 -8.00 21.42 -13.80
CA VAL A 41 -7.13 20.85 -12.74
C VAL A 41 -7.94 20.56 -11.48
N THR A 42 -8.90 21.44 -11.16
CA THR A 42 -9.81 21.27 -10.03
C THR A 42 -10.65 20.00 -10.17
N THR A 43 -11.16 19.70 -11.37
CA THR A 43 -11.93 18.47 -11.63
C THR A 43 -11.05 17.24 -11.51
N VAL A 44 -9.79 17.28 -11.98
CA VAL A 44 -8.82 16.19 -11.77
C VAL A 44 -8.63 15.93 -10.27
N GLN A 45 -8.35 16.98 -9.48
CA GLN A 45 -8.18 16.86 -8.03
C GLN A 45 -9.45 16.36 -7.32
N ALA A 46 -10.63 16.84 -7.75
CA ALA A 46 -11.91 16.38 -7.21
C ALA A 46 -12.14 14.89 -7.50
N ALA A 47 -11.84 14.44 -8.73
CA ALA A 47 -11.92 13.04 -9.12
C ALA A 47 -10.97 12.15 -8.30
N VAL A 48 -9.71 12.58 -8.08
CA VAL A 48 -8.77 11.88 -7.18
C VAL A 48 -9.37 11.75 -5.77
N LEU A 49 -9.88 12.83 -5.20
CA LEU A 49 -10.45 12.81 -3.86
C LEU A 49 -11.69 11.92 -3.74
N LEU A 50 -12.55 11.92 -4.76
CA LEU A 50 -13.73 11.04 -4.82
C LEU A 50 -13.32 9.57 -4.97
N GLY A 51 -12.32 9.28 -5.81
CA GLY A 51 -11.72 7.95 -5.92
C GLY A 51 -11.16 7.46 -4.58
N THR A 52 -10.46 8.33 -3.84
CA THR A 52 -9.94 8.00 -2.50
C THR A 52 -11.05 7.77 -1.47
N ILE A 53 -12.16 8.49 -1.54
CA ILE A 53 -13.34 8.23 -0.69
C ILE A 53 -13.92 6.85 -1.02
N SER A 54 -14.14 6.56 -2.29
CA SER A 54 -14.65 5.26 -2.75
C SER A 54 -13.73 4.12 -2.34
N PHE A 55 -12.41 4.29 -2.48
CA PHE A 55 -11.40 3.33 -2.02
C PHE A 55 -11.52 3.07 -0.51
N ALA A 56 -11.56 4.12 0.30
CA ALA A 56 -11.66 4.04 1.76
C ALA A 56 -12.97 3.38 2.24
N ASP A 57 -14.03 3.50 1.45
CA ASP A 57 -15.36 2.92 1.69
C ASP A 57 -15.54 1.55 1.03
N SER A 58 -14.48 0.98 0.43
CA SER A 58 -14.48 -0.30 -0.26
C SER A 58 -15.45 -0.37 -1.46
N ASN A 59 -15.75 0.75 -2.11
CA ASN A 59 -16.50 0.81 -3.35
C ASN A 59 -15.53 0.81 -4.55
N THR A 60 -15.09 -0.38 -4.95
CA THR A 60 -14.04 -0.60 -5.94
C THR A 60 -14.42 -0.14 -7.36
N GLU A 61 -15.68 -0.32 -7.77
CA GLU A 61 -16.15 0.13 -9.08
C GLU A 61 -16.14 1.66 -9.18
N ALA A 62 -16.64 2.35 -8.16
CA ALA A 62 -16.62 3.81 -8.13
C ALA A 62 -15.21 4.36 -8.00
N GLU A 63 -14.35 3.70 -7.20
CA GLU A 63 -12.93 4.02 -7.10
C GLU A 63 -12.26 4.00 -8.48
N ALA A 64 -12.38 2.87 -9.20
CA ALA A 64 -11.80 2.70 -10.52
C ALA A 64 -12.32 3.76 -11.50
N LEU A 65 -13.62 4.05 -11.48
CA LEU A 65 -14.23 5.04 -12.37
C LEU A 65 -13.70 6.46 -12.11
N TYR A 66 -13.65 6.90 -10.84
CA TYR A 66 -13.18 8.24 -10.52
C TYR A 66 -11.70 8.43 -10.84
N TYR A 67 -10.85 7.44 -10.54
CA TYR A 67 -9.44 7.50 -10.92
C TYR A 67 -9.28 7.47 -12.45
N ALA A 68 -10.11 6.70 -13.16
CA ALA A 68 -10.09 6.68 -14.62
C ALA A 68 -10.47 8.03 -15.25
N VAL A 69 -11.47 8.71 -14.68
CA VAL A 69 -11.83 10.08 -15.07
C VAL A 69 -10.66 11.04 -14.79
N ALA A 70 -10.03 10.95 -13.62
CA ALA A 70 -8.90 11.80 -13.26
C ALA A 70 -7.72 11.64 -14.21
N ASN A 71 -7.34 10.39 -14.52
CA ASN A 71 -6.30 10.05 -15.49
C ASN A 71 -6.62 10.63 -16.87
N ARG A 72 -7.86 10.43 -17.35
CA ARG A 72 -8.25 10.88 -18.69
C ARG A 72 -8.26 12.40 -18.80
N LEU A 73 -8.77 13.10 -17.78
CA LEU A 73 -8.75 14.57 -17.73
C LEU A 73 -7.32 15.12 -17.69
N ALA A 74 -6.41 14.49 -16.93
CA ALA A 74 -5.01 14.90 -16.90
C ALA A 74 -4.32 14.71 -18.25
N GLN A 75 -4.64 13.65 -18.99
CA GLN A 75 -4.15 13.42 -20.35
C GLN A 75 -4.72 14.42 -21.36
N ILE A 76 -6.02 14.73 -21.30
CA ILE A 76 -6.66 15.74 -22.16
C ILE A 76 -6.03 17.12 -21.96
N LEU A 77 -5.70 17.45 -20.70
CA LEU A 77 -5.03 18.71 -20.36
C LEU A 77 -3.54 18.75 -20.74
N ASP A 78 -2.97 17.62 -21.17
CA ASP A 78 -1.52 17.40 -21.24
C ASP A 78 -0.81 17.92 -19.98
N LEU A 79 -1.35 17.54 -18.81
CA LEU A 79 -1.15 18.27 -17.56
C LEU A 79 0.34 18.48 -17.22
N ALA A 80 1.17 17.47 -17.45
CA ALA A 80 2.60 17.51 -17.17
C ALA A 80 3.38 18.52 -18.04
N HIS A 81 2.94 18.78 -19.27
CA HIS A 81 3.61 19.70 -20.21
C HIS A 81 2.84 21.00 -20.45
N ARG A 82 1.64 21.10 -19.89
CA ARG A 82 0.78 22.28 -19.99
C ARG A 82 1.55 23.55 -19.63
N PRO A 83 1.54 24.58 -20.50
CA PRO A 83 2.15 25.88 -20.18
C PRO A 83 1.56 26.48 -18.91
N THR A 84 2.41 26.97 -18.02
CA THR A 84 2.01 27.57 -16.74
C THR A 84 2.53 28.99 -16.59
N THR A 85 1.84 29.77 -15.75
CA THR A 85 2.18 31.18 -15.52
C THR A 85 3.32 31.37 -14.52
N ASN A 86 3.48 30.44 -13.58
CA ASN A 86 4.49 30.46 -12.53
C ASN A 86 4.94 29.04 -12.16
N GLU A 87 5.99 28.94 -11.33
CA GLU A 87 6.55 27.65 -10.92
C GLU A 87 5.61 26.88 -9.97
N THR A 88 4.82 27.58 -9.13
CA THR A 88 3.84 26.93 -8.25
C THR A 88 2.82 26.12 -9.05
N GLU A 89 2.24 26.72 -10.09
CA GLU A 89 1.29 26.06 -10.99
C GLU A 89 1.94 24.86 -11.70
N ARG A 90 3.19 25.01 -12.16
CA ARG A 90 3.95 23.92 -12.79
C ARG A 90 4.15 22.75 -11.84
N GLN A 91 4.56 23.03 -10.60
CA GLN A 91 4.78 22.00 -9.59
C GLN A 91 3.48 21.32 -9.15
N VAL A 92 2.37 22.06 -9.07
CA VAL A 92 1.04 21.47 -8.85
C VAL A 92 0.70 20.48 -9.96
N ASN A 93 0.89 20.87 -11.22
CA ASN A 93 0.62 19.99 -12.36
C ASN A 93 1.48 18.71 -12.33
N LEU A 94 2.79 18.83 -12.08
CA LEU A 94 3.70 17.68 -11.97
C LEU A 94 3.30 16.76 -10.81
N ARG A 95 2.98 17.32 -9.64
CA ARG A 95 2.60 16.54 -8.46
C ARG A 95 1.30 15.79 -8.70
N ILE A 96 0.30 16.40 -9.33
CA ILE A 96 -0.94 15.72 -9.71
C ILE A 96 -0.63 14.59 -10.70
N TRP A 97 0.17 14.84 -11.73
CA TRP A 97 0.53 13.83 -12.71
C TRP A 97 1.19 12.60 -12.07
N TRP A 98 2.19 12.80 -11.22
CA TRP A 98 2.88 11.71 -10.54
C TRP A 98 2.02 11.02 -9.47
N THR A 99 1.13 11.75 -8.80
CA THR A 99 0.10 11.14 -7.94
C THR A 99 -0.80 10.20 -8.75
N LEU A 100 -1.29 10.65 -9.90
CA LEU A 100 -2.12 9.82 -10.79
C LEU A 100 -1.35 8.60 -11.32
N TYR A 101 -0.08 8.78 -11.69
CA TYR A 101 0.77 7.66 -12.12
C TYR A 101 0.90 6.58 -11.04
N MET A 102 1.18 6.97 -9.80
CA MET A 102 1.26 6.03 -8.67
C MET A 102 -0.09 5.39 -8.36
N ILE A 103 -1.18 6.18 -8.35
CA ILE A 103 -2.55 5.67 -8.15
C ILE A 103 -2.91 4.67 -9.24
N ASP A 104 -2.62 4.94 -10.51
CA ASP A 104 -2.93 4.06 -11.63
C ASP A 104 -2.23 2.70 -11.46
N ILE A 105 -0.95 2.68 -11.07
CA ILE A 105 -0.25 1.42 -10.76
C ILE A 105 -0.98 0.66 -9.65
N TRP A 106 -1.19 1.29 -8.50
CA TRP A 106 -1.80 0.60 -7.35
C TRP A 106 -3.23 0.16 -7.61
N CYS A 107 -4.07 1.04 -8.16
CA CYS A 107 -5.47 0.76 -8.45
C CYS A 107 -5.61 -0.34 -9.51
N SER A 108 -4.90 -0.23 -10.63
CA SER A 108 -4.94 -1.22 -11.71
C SER A 108 -4.45 -2.58 -11.23
N SER A 109 -3.32 -2.64 -10.52
CA SER A 109 -2.81 -3.88 -9.92
C SER A 109 -3.75 -4.44 -8.85
N GLY A 110 -4.36 -3.58 -8.04
CA GLY A 110 -5.27 -3.95 -6.95
C GLY A 110 -6.62 -4.51 -7.41
N LEU A 111 -7.07 -4.13 -8.61
CA LEU A 111 -8.38 -4.47 -9.18
C LEU A 111 -8.29 -5.35 -10.43
N HIS A 112 -7.09 -5.79 -10.80
CA HIS A 112 -6.85 -6.54 -12.04
C HIS A 112 -7.34 -5.78 -13.30
N LEU A 113 -7.14 -4.47 -13.32
CA LEU A 113 -7.51 -3.61 -14.46
C LEU A 113 -6.26 -3.22 -15.26
N PRO A 114 -6.40 -2.94 -16.57
CA PRO A 114 -5.31 -2.34 -17.34
C PRO A 114 -4.95 -0.96 -16.81
N ARG A 115 -3.66 -0.63 -16.86
CA ARG A 115 -3.17 0.73 -16.59
C ARG A 115 -3.57 1.70 -17.69
N GLN A 116 -3.81 2.95 -17.32
CA GLN A 116 -4.13 4.03 -18.25
C GLN A 116 -2.98 5.01 -18.46
N MET A 117 -2.07 5.10 -17.49
CA MET A 117 -0.90 5.96 -17.53
C MET A 117 0.30 5.17 -18.08
N GLN A 118 0.87 5.67 -19.17
CA GLN A 118 2.03 5.05 -19.83
C GLN A 118 3.36 5.54 -19.22
N SER A 119 4.47 4.92 -19.65
CA SER A 119 5.81 5.26 -19.18
C SER A 119 6.13 6.74 -19.38
N THR A 120 6.78 7.33 -18.38
CA THR A 120 6.87 8.77 -18.12
C THR A 120 8.25 9.36 -18.44
N HIS A 121 9.04 8.72 -19.32
CA HIS A 121 10.43 9.13 -19.59
C HIS A 121 10.60 10.61 -20.00
N THR A 122 9.54 11.26 -20.48
CA THR A 122 9.55 12.68 -20.89
C THR A 122 9.09 13.64 -19.79
N VAL A 123 8.48 13.14 -18.71
CA VAL A 123 7.89 13.96 -17.65
C VAL A 123 8.90 14.23 -16.55
N GLN A 124 9.07 15.51 -16.20
CA GLN A 124 9.98 15.90 -15.14
C GLN A 124 9.45 15.47 -13.76
N LEU A 125 10.36 15.04 -12.88
CA LEU A 125 10.04 14.76 -11.49
C LEU A 125 9.71 16.07 -10.73
N PRO A 126 8.85 16.01 -9.69
CA PRO A 126 8.53 17.18 -8.89
C PRO A 126 9.73 17.61 -8.04
N ALA A 127 9.79 18.90 -7.74
CA ALA A 127 10.76 19.47 -6.81
C ALA A 127 10.55 18.95 -5.39
N ASP A 128 11.56 19.14 -4.54
CA ASP A 128 11.51 18.92 -3.09
C ASP A 128 10.29 19.57 -2.42
N GLU A 129 9.71 18.88 -1.43
CA GLU A 129 8.48 19.30 -0.75
C GLU A 129 8.67 20.58 0.04
N VAL A 130 9.79 20.76 0.73
CA VAL A 130 10.06 21.96 1.53
C VAL A 130 10.26 23.15 0.60
N VAL A 131 10.96 22.94 -0.52
CA VAL A 131 11.11 23.98 -1.54
C VAL A 131 9.76 24.35 -2.15
N PHE A 132 8.94 23.36 -2.52
CA PHE A 132 7.61 23.58 -3.08
C PHE A 132 6.70 24.36 -2.12
N LEU A 133 6.66 23.98 -0.84
CA LEU A 133 5.85 24.64 0.19
C LEU A 133 6.30 26.09 0.45
N GLY A 134 7.57 26.39 0.20
CA GLY A 134 8.14 27.74 0.28
C GLY A 134 8.03 28.58 -0.99
N LEU A 135 7.48 28.05 -2.09
CA LEU A 135 7.36 28.81 -3.34
C LEU A 135 6.35 29.95 -3.19
N GLU A 136 6.81 31.17 -3.45
CA GLU A 136 5.92 32.32 -3.64
C GLU A 136 5.23 32.23 -5.01
N SER A 137 4.00 32.74 -5.11
CA SER A 137 3.20 32.73 -6.35
C SER A 137 3.87 33.41 -7.56
N ARG A 138 4.97 34.16 -7.35
CA ARG A 138 5.74 34.86 -8.39
C ARG A 138 7.11 34.24 -8.67
N ALA A 139 7.45 33.13 -8.03
CA ALA A 139 8.73 32.47 -8.23
C ALA A 139 8.84 31.93 -9.67
N THR A 140 9.93 32.27 -10.34
CA THR A 140 10.27 31.81 -11.71
C THR A 140 11.48 30.87 -11.72
N SER A 141 12.22 30.79 -10.61
CA SER A 141 13.36 29.88 -10.46
C SER A 141 12.88 28.44 -10.40
N ARG A 142 13.43 27.58 -11.26
CA ARG A 142 13.09 26.15 -11.32
C ARG A 142 13.93 25.38 -10.31
N PRO A 143 13.33 24.75 -9.29
CA PRO A 143 14.06 23.87 -8.40
C PRO A 143 14.46 22.60 -9.16
N THR A 144 15.68 22.11 -8.91
CA THR A 144 16.23 20.93 -9.58
C THR A 144 16.34 19.70 -8.67
N THR A 145 16.24 19.89 -7.35
CA THR A 145 16.35 18.80 -6.37
C THR A 145 15.01 18.10 -6.19
N GLY A 146 14.94 16.81 -6.50
CA GLY A 146 13.76 15.98 -6.21
C GLY A 146 13.72 15.57 -4.74
N GLY A 147 12.54 15.66 -4.13
CA GLY A 147 12.29 15.25 -2.74
C GLY A 147 11.63 13.88 -2.62
N ILE A 148 10.81 13.72 -1.58
CA ILE A 148 10.09 12.49 -1.23
C ILE A 148 9.23 12.01 -2.41
N TRP A 149 8.41 12.88 -3.01
CA TRP A 149 7.49 12.48 -4.09
C TRP A 149 8.22 12.07 -5.36
N ALA A 150 9.34 12.70 -5.67
CA ALA A 150 10.18 12.29 -6.79
C ALA A 150 10.73 10.88 -6.58
N GLN A 151 11.16 10.57 -5.35
CA GLN A 151 11.65 9.23 -5.03
C GLN A 151 10.53 8.18 -4.94
N MET A 152 9.32 8.56 -4.49
CA MET A 152 8.16 7.67 -4.56
C MET A 152 7.80 7.32 -6.01
N ALA A 153 7.85 8.28 -6.93
CA ALA A 153 7.64 8.03 -8.36
C ALA A 153 8.68 7.06 -8.93
N ASN A 154 9.96 7.24 -8.59
CA ASN A 154 11.02 6.31 -8.99
C ASN A 154 10.78 4.89 -8.46
N LEU A 155 10.41 4.75 -7.18
CA LEU A 155 10.05 3.46 -6.60
C LEU A 155 8.83 2.83 -7.26
N ALA A 156 7.82 3.63 -7.62
CA ALA A 156 6.61 3.15 -8.28
C ALA A 156 6.91 2.50 -9.65
N HIS A 157 7.93 2.98 -10.38
CA HIS A 157 8.40 2.29 -11.59
C HIS A 157 8.89 0.88 -11.29
N ILE A 158 9.69 0.70 -10.24
CA ILE A 158 10.19 -0.62 -9.83
C ILE A 158 9.02 -1.51 -9.39
N TRP A 159 8.05 -0.96 -8.65
CA TRP A 159 6.85 -1.69 -8.24
C TRP A 159 6.01 -2.18 -9.42
N ALA A 160 5.83 -1.35 -10.45
CA ALA A 160 5.14 -1.78 -11.66
C ALA A 160 5.82 -2.99 -12.32
N ASP A 161 7.15 -3.00 -12.37
CA ASP A 161 7.91 -4.13 -12.93
C ASP A 161 7.83 -5.39 -12.05
N ILE A 162 7.84 -5.24 -10.73
CA ILE A 162 7.61 -6.34 -9.78
C ILE A 162 6.22 -6.95 -9.99
N TYR A 163 5.20 -6.11 -10.17
CA TYR A 163 3.84 -6.56 -10.44
C TYR A 163 3.75 -7.34 -11.77
N GLU A 164 4.34 -6.82 -12.85
CA GLU A 164 4.37 -7.51 -14.15
C GLU A 164 5.11 -8.84 -14.08
N LEU A 165 6.23 -8.90 -13.35
CA LEU A 165 6.96 -10.15 -13.11
C LEU A 165 6.05 -11.19 -12.42
N ASN A 166 5.41 -10.80 -11.33
CA ASN A 166 4.51 -11.67 -10.58
C ASN A 166 3.32 -12.15 -11.45
N GLN A 167 2.76 -11.29 -12.30
CA GLN A 167 1.72 -11.70 -13.24
C GLN A 167 2.22 -12.69 -14.30
N SER A 168 3.48 -12.56 -14.75
CA SER A 168 4.08 -13.49 -15.71
C SER A 168 4.29 -14.91 -15.17
N VAL A 169 4.52 -15.03 -13.85
CA VAL A 169 4.61 -16.32 -13.15
C VAL A 169 3.28 -17.09 -13.21
N ILE A 170 2.15 -16.40 -12.97
CA ILE A 170 0.80 -17.03 -13.06
C ILE A 170 0.49 -17.53 -14.46
N ARG A 171 0.91 -16.76 -15.47
CA ARG A 171 0.67 -17.12 -16.87
C ARG A 171 1.55 -18.28 -17.34
N GLU A 172 2.45 -18.77 -16.47
CA GLU A 172 3.46 -19.79 -16.79
C GLU A 172 4.30 -19.38 -18.03
N THR A 173 4.49 -18.06 -18.19
CA THR A 173 5.13 -17.49 -19.39
C THR A 173 6.64 -17.34 -19.25
N LYS A 174 7.21 -17.62 -18.07
CA LYS A 174 8.65 -17.53 -17.80
C LYS A 174 9.18 -18.85 -17.28
N ASP A 175 10.36 -19.22 -17.78
CA ASP A 175 11.17 -20.32 -17.23
C ASP A 175 11.64 -19.95 -15.80
N PRO A 176 11.70 -20.90 -14.85
CA PRO A 176 12.37 -20.72 -13.56
C PRO A 176 13.72 -19.98 -13.60
N GLN A 177 14.58 -20.24 -14.58
CA GLN A 177 15.87 -19.55 -14.68
C GLN A 177 15.71 -18.05 -15.03
N ASP A 178 14.78 -17.73 -15.93
CA ASP A 178 14.46 -16.35 -16.30
C ASP A 178 13.78 -15.58 -15.16
N LEU A 179 13.09 -16.30 -14.27
CA LEU A 179 12.47 -15.74 -13.07
C LEU A 179 13.53 -15.29 -12.06
N GLU A 180 14.52 -16.13 -11.76
CA GLU A 180 15.60 -15.79 -10.82
C GLU A 180 16.43 -14.60 -11.30
N GLU A 181 16.79 -14.55 -12.59
CA GLU A 181 17.52 -13.40 -13.16
C GLU A 181 16.70 -12.11 -13.07
N ALA A 182 15.38 -12.19 -13.32
CA ALA A 182 14.48 -11.05 -13.20
C ALA A 182 14.34 -10.57 -11.75
N VAL A 183 14.25 -11.49 -10.78
CA VAL A 183 14.24 -11.17 -9.35
C VAL A 183 15.54 -10.49 -8.95
N GLU A 184 16.69 -11.05 -9.32
CA GLU A 184 18.00 -10.48 -9.00
C GLU A 184 18.16 -9.07 -9.59
N THR A 185 17.70 -8.87 -10.84
CA THR A 185 17.72 -7.56 -11.50
C THR A 185 16.87 -6.52 -10.76
N LEU A 186 15.66 -6.89 -10.32
CA LEU A 186 14.79 -5.99 -9.58
C LEU A 186 15.31 -5.70 -8.17
N LEU A 187 15.91 -6.69 -7.50
CA LEU A 187 16.58 -6.50 -6.21
C LEU A 187 17.74 -5.50 -6.33
N LYS A 188 18.62 -5.68 -7.33
CA LYS A 188 19.71 -4.72 -7.59
C LYS A 188 19.20 -3.31 -7.84
N ARG A 189 18.06 -3.14 -8.53
CA ARG A 189 17.44 -1.83 -8.75
C ARG A 189 16.92 -1.21 -7.45
N LEU A 190 16.29 -1.99 -6.57
CA LEU A 190 15.85 -1.53 -5.24
C LEU A 190 17.04 -1.12 -4.37
N GLU A 191 18.08 -1.96 -4.31
CA GLU A 191 19.31 -1.69 -3.55
C GLU A 191 20.04 -0.45 -4.08
N MET A 192 20.17 -0.33 -5.40
CA MET A 192 20.76 0.86 -6.04
C MET A 192 19.95 2.11 -5.73
N TRP A 193 18.63 2.06 -5.83
CA TRP A 193 17.76 3.19 -5.47
C TRP A 193 18.02 3.65 -4.04
N SER A 194 18.09 2.72 -3.08
CA SER A 194 18.37 3.02 -1.67
C SER A 194 19.77 3.62 -1.46
N ALA A 195 20.79 3.08 -2.16
CA ALA A 195 22.17 3.53 -2.04
C ALA A 195 22.39 4.96 -2.57
N VAL A 196 21.71 5.33 -3.65
CA VAL A 196 21.87 6.64 -4.30
C VAL A 196 20.97 7.73 -3.70
N LEU A 197 20.17 7.42 -2.67
CA LEU A 197 19.36 8.42 -1.99
C LEU A 197 20.23 9.56 -1.42
N PRO A 198 19.82 10.83 -1.64
CA PRO A 198 20.43 11.98 -0.97
C PRO A 198 20.47 11.78 0.55
N LEU A 199 21.50 12.32 1.22
CA LEU A 199 21.70 12.15 2.66
C LEU A 199 20.45 12.54 3.48
N SER A 200 19.75 13.60 3.06
CA SER A 200 18.51 14.07 3.68
C SER A 200 17.36 13.06 3.56
N LEU A 201 17.33 12.22 2.51
CA LEU A 201 16.27 11.25 2.24
C LEU A 201 16.60 9.83 2.71
N ARG A 202 17.76 9.59 3.33
CA ARG A 202 18.11 8.26 3.84
C ARG A 202 17.32 7.92 5.10
N LYS A 203 16.94 6.65 5.27
CA LYS A 203 16.23 6.16 6.46
C LYS A 203 17.10 6.25 7.71
N THR A 204 17.02 7.37 8.41
CA THR A 204 17.68 7.60 9.71
C THR A 204 16.69 8.20 10.69
N ARG A 205 16.94 8.01 11.99
CA ARG A 205 16.10 8.62 13.03
C ARG A 205 16.10 10.15 12.93
N SER A 206 17.27 10.74 12.70
CA SER A 206 17.42 12.20 12.55
C SER A 206 16.60 12.76 11.38
N ASN A 207 16.59 12.07 10.23
CA ASN A 207 15.82 12.52 9.07
C ASN A 207 14.31 12.37 9.32
N LEU A 208 13.89 11.27 9.96
CA LEU A 208 12.49 11.10 10.34
C LEU A 208 12.02 12.19 11.31
N ASP A 209 12.79 12.51 12.34
CA ASP A 209 12.49 13.59 13.29
C ASP A 209 12.44 14.96 12.58
N TYR A 210 13.37 15.22 11.64
CA TYR A 210 13.35 16.43 10.81
C TYR A 210 12.06 16.53 9.98
N TYR A 211 11.72 15.51 9.19
CA TYR A 211 10.53 15.55 8.35
C TYR A 211 9.24 15.59 9.20
N ALA A 212 9.21 14.94 10.36
CA ALA A 212 8.12 15.06 11.32
C ALA A 212 7.93 16.52 11.79
N SER A 213 9.02 17.23 12.08
CA SER A 213 8.99 18.63 12.54
C SER A 213 8.41 19.60 11.51
N VAL A 214 8.54 19.30 10.21
CA VAL A 214 7.99 20.10 9.11
C VAL A 214 6.67 19.55 8.55
N GLY A 215 6.05 18.57 9.24
CA GLY A 215 4.75 18.02 8.87
C GLY A 215 4.76 17.02 7.71
N LEU A 216 5.94 16.48 7.37
CA LEU A 216 6.16 15.52 6.29
C LEU A 216 6.58 14.12 6.81
N GLY A 217 6.52 13.87 8.12
CA GLY A 217 6.98 12.62 8.74
C GLY A 217 6.31 11.38 8.16
N SER A 218 4.99 11.40 7.99
CA SER A 218 4.24 10.28 7.41
C SER A 218 4.55 10.05 5.92
N ALA A 219 4.85 11.11 5.16
CA ALA A 219 5.27 10.99 3.76
C ALA A 219 6.69 10.40 3.66
N PHE A 220 7.61 10.84 4.50
CA PHE A 220 8.95 10.28 4.60
C PHE A 220 8.92 8.80 5.01
N ALA A 221 8.09 8.46 5.99
CA ALA A 221 7.86 7.07 6.39
C ALA A 221 7.29 6.23 5.25
N ALA A 222 6.27 6.73 4.54
CA ALA A 222 5.65 6.04 3.42
C ALA A 222 6.65 5.68 2.30
N LEU A 223 7.65 6.54 2.04
CA LEU A 223 8.72 6.26 1.07
C LEU A 223 9.48 4.97 1.43
N HIS A 224 9.92 4.87 2.68
CA HIS A 224 10.71 3.73 3.14
C HIS A 224 9.87 2.49 3.43
N LEU A 225 8.62 2.66 3.86
CA LEU A 225 7.66 1.55 3.96
C LEU A 225 7.43 0.92 2.60
N GLY A 226 7.25 1.73 1.53
CA GLY A 226 7.16 1.24 0.16
C GLY A 226 8.39 0.44 -0.27
N TYR A 227 9.60 0.97 -0.03
CA TYR A 227 10.85 0.25 -0.33
C TYR A 227 10.94 -1.14 0.32
N HIS A 228 10.65 -1.21 1.63
CA HIS A 228 10.69 -2.49 2.35
C HIS A 228 9.61 -3.44 1.84
N TYR A 229 8.38 -2.95 1.67
CA TYR A 229 7.26 -3.75 1.16
C TYR A 229 7.52 -4.29 -0.26
N TYR A 230 8.09 -3.50 -1.17
CA TYR A 230 8.39 -3.95 -2.54
C TYR A 230 9.44 -5.07 -2.57
N THR A 231 10.46 -4.95 -1.72
CA THR A 231 11.47 -6.01 -1.58
C THR A 231 10.86 -7.27 -0.97
N GLU A 232 10.04 -7.12 0.08
CA GLU A 232 9.33 -8.21 0.72
C GLU A 232 8.48 -8.99 -0.28
N VAL A 233 7.64 -8.31 -1.07
CA VAL A 233 6.77 -8.94 -2.06
C VAL A 233 7.58 -9.62 -3.17
N LEU A 234 8.67 -9.01 -3.64
CA LEU A 234 9.52 -9.59 -4.68
C LEU A 234 10.16 -10.91 -4.21
N CYS A 235 10.55 -10.98 -2.95
CA CYS A 235 11.15 -12.17 -2.35
C CYS A 235 10.15 -13.15 -1.74
N TYR A 236 8.87 -12.78 -1.63
CA TYR A 236 7.85 -13.54 -0.91
C TYR A 236 7.73 -14.98 -1.41
N GLN A 237 7.87 -15.18 -2.72
CA GLN A 237 7.76 -16.49 -3.36
C GLN A 237 8.74 -17.54 -2.85
N PHE A 238 9.88 -17.08 -2.33
CA PHE A 238 10.94 -17.95 -1.83
C PHE A 238 10.71 -18.40 -0.39
N LEU A 239 9.62 -17.98 0.27
CA LEU A 239 9.24 -18.53 1.57
C LEU A 239 8.78 -19.99 1.47
N ALA A 240 8.23 -20.43 0.33
CA ALA A 240 7.75 -21.81 0.18
C ALA A 240 8.92 -22.82 0.15
N ASP A 241 8.79 -23.99 0.81
CA ASP A 241 9.87 -24.98 1.00
C ASP A 241 10.62 -25.40 -0.29
N GLY A 242 9.92 -25.50 -1.41
CA GLY A 242 10.53 -25.86 -2.70
C GLY A 242 11.35 -24.74 -3.35
N ALA A 243 11.04 -23.48 -3.06
CA ALA A 243 11.76 -22.31 -3.57
C ALA A 243 12.83 -21.81 -2.58
N SER A 244 12.58 -21.97 -1.28
CA SER A 244 13.52 -21.65 -0.19
C SER A 244 14.79 -22.49 -0.27
N SER A 245 14.66 -23.77 -0.63
CA SER A 245 15.81 -24.67 -0.83
C SER A 245 16.65 -24.32 -2.06
N ALA A 246 16.06 -23.69 -3.09
CA ALA A 246 16.78 -23.24 -4.28
C ALA A 246 17.59 -21.97 -4.01
N ASN A 247 17.04 -21.02 -3.24
CA ASN A 247 17.74 -19.78 -2.89
C ASN A 247 17.33 -19.24 -1.51
N PRO A 248 17.97 -19.70 -0.41
CA PRO A 248 17.60 -19.33 0.95
C PRO A 248 17.83 -17.84 1.24
N ASP A 249 18.75 -17.19 0.52
CA ASP A 249 19.06 -15.77 0.70
C ASP A 249 17.85 -14.87 0.40
N TYR A 250 16.98 -15.27 -0.55
CA TYR A 250 15.77 -14.51 -0.86
C TYR A 250 14.69 -14.67 0.22
N ALA A 251 14.53 -15.87 0.78
CA ALA A 251 13.62 -16.09 1.91
C ALA A 251 14.03 -15.22 3.12
N GLU A 252 15.34 -15.16 3.41
CA GLU A 252 15.87 -14.33 4.48
C GLU A 252 15.71 -12.83 4.19
N LYS A 253 15.96 -12.37 2.95
CA LYS A 253 15.65 -10.99 2.55
C LYS A 253 14.18 -10.63 2.73
N CYS A 254 13.26 -11.55 2.44
CA CYS A 254 11.82 -11.34 2.68
C CYS A 254 11.54 -11.08 4.16
N LYS A 255 12.02 -11.97 5.05
CA LYS A 255 11.88 -11.83 6.51
C LYS A 255 12.53 -10.56 7.04
N GLU A 256 13.72 -10.22 6.57
CA GLU A 256 14.45 -9.02 6.97
C GLU A 256 13.70 -7.74 6.60
N HIS A 257 13.16 -7.67 5.38
CA HIS A 257 12.41 -6.49 4.94
C HIS A 257 11.04 -6.37 5.62
N ALA A 258 10.34 -7.48 5.91
CA ALA A 258 9.13 -7.47 6.73
C ALA A 258 9.41 -6.96 8.18
N LYS A 259 10.57 -7.33 8.74
CA LYS A 259 11.07 -6.80 10.02
C LYS A 259 11.31 -5.30 9.95
N HIS A 260 12.07 -4.84 8.96
CA HIS A 260 12.36 -3.42 8.79
C HIS A 260 11.13 -2.55 8.52
N PHE A 261 10.15 -3.08 7.77
CA PHE A 261 8.85 -2.44 7.57
C PHE A 261 8.14 -2.22 8.92
N CYS A 262 8.02 -3.28 9.72
CA CYS A 262 7.34 -3.22 11.02
C CYS A 262 8.07 -2.30 12.00
N ASP A 263 9.40 -2.38 12.08
CA ASP A 263 10.20 -1.54 12.98
C ASP A 263 10.02 -0.05 12.66
N LEU A 264 10.03 0.32 11.38
CA LEU A 264 9.75 1.68 10.96
C LEU A 264 8.32 2.11 11.29
N LEU A 265 7.33 1.25 11.02
CA LEU A 265 5.93 1.56 11.32
C LEU A 265 5.72 1.78 12.82
N TYR A 266 6.33 0.96 13.67
CA TYR A 266 6.27 1.11 15.11
C TYR A 266 6.91 2.42 15.58
N LEU A 267 8.08 2.74 15.03
CA LEU A 267 8.78 3.99 15.32
C LEU A 267 7.91 5.21 14.99
N CYS A 268 7.17 5.16 13.89
CA CYS A 268 6.28 6.25 13.46
C CYS A 268 5.09 6.48 14.42
N LEU A 269 4.73 5.49 15.25
CA LEU A 269 3.70 5.65 16.28
C LEU A 269 4.23 6.38 17.53
N GLU A 270 5.54 6.35 17.73
CA GLU A 270 6.21 6.99 18.87
C GLU A 270 6.59 8.44 18.57
N ILE A 271 6.61 8.83 17.28
CA ILE A 271 6.99 10.16 16.82
C ILE A 271 5.74 10.94 16.38
N PRO A 272 5.39 12.04 17.06
CA PRO A 272 4.32 12.93 16.62
C PRO A 272 4.51 13.38 15.16
N ASN A 273 3.41 13.52 14.41
CA ASN A 273 3.42 13.91 12.98
C ASN A 273 4.08 12.91 12.01
N SER A 274 4.41 11.70 12.46
CA SER A 274 4.90 10.61 11.61
C SER A 274 3.89 9.49 11.41
N GLU A 275 2.73 9.55 12.06
CA GLU A 275 1.74 8.48 12.04
C GLU A 275 1.27 8.14 10.63
N CYS A 276 1.51 6.90 10.20
CA CYS A 276 1.05 6.38 8.92
C CYS A 276 -0.39 5.89 9.07
N LEU A 277 -1.37 6.78 8.88
CA LEU A 277 -2.78 6.46 9.01
C LEU A 277 -3.50 6.23 7.66
N PHE A 278 -2.78 5.99 6.57
CA PHE A 278 -3.37 5.80 5.25
C PHE A 278 -3.77 4.33 4.99
N VAL A 279 -4.86 4.11 4.23
CA VAL A 279 -5.46 2.79 3.96
C VAL A 279 -4.42 1.76 3.47
N MET A 280 -3.55 2.14 2.53
CA MET A 280 -2.56 1.25 1.95
C MET A 280 -1.56 0.67 2.96
N VAL A 281 -1.24 1.39 4.05
CA VAL A 281 -0.35 0.84 5.08
C VAL A 281 -0.96 -0.37 5.75
N GLY A 282 -2.29 -0.40 5.89
CA GLY A 282 -3.00 -1.53 6.48
C GLY A 282 -2.94 -2.77 5.59
N HIS A 283 -3.06 -2.61 4.27
CA HIS A 283 -2.83 -3.72 3.33
C HIS A 283 -1.39 -4.23 3.42
N MET A 284 -0.41 -3.33 3.34
CA MET A 284 1.01 -3.71 3.45
C MET A 284 1.29 -4.45 4.77
N LEU A 285 0.73 -3.98 5.88
CA LEU A 285 0.88 -4.61 7.20
C LEU A 285 0.20 -5.99 7.29
N VAL A 286 -0.91 -6.20 6.58
CA VAL A 286 -1.54 -7.54 6.46
C VAL A 286 -0.59 -8.52 5.77
N VAL A 287 0.02 -8.12 4.67
CA VAL A 287 1.01 -8.95 3.95
C VAL A 287 2.26 -9.18 4.81
N SER A 288 2.84 -8.14 5.42
CA SER A 288 3.99 -8.34 6.32
C SER A 288 3.65 -9.22 7.53
N SER A 289 2.38 -9.27 7.95
CA SER A 289 1.93 -10.17 9.01
C SER A 289 1.95 -11.64 8.56
N THR A 290 1.73 -11.97 7.29
CA THR A 290 1.80 -13.36 6.83
C THR A 290 3.22 -13.93 6.87
N VAL A 291 4.25 -13.09 6.76
CA VAL A 291 5.66 -13.49 6.96
C VAL A 291 5.93 -13.92 8.41
N TYR A 292 5.30 -13.28 9.39
CA TYR A 292 5.38 -13.75 10.79
C TYR A 292 4.54 -14.99 11.04
N ILE A 293 3.39 -15.14 10.37
CA ILE A 293 2.62 -16.40 10.40
C ILE A 293 3.48 -17.53 9.83
N HIS A 294 4.20 -17.31 8.72
CA HIS A 294 5.17 -18.27 8.20
C HIS A 294 6.19 -18.67 9.27
N THR A 295 6.81 -17.68 9.91
CA THR A 295 7.82 -17.91 10.96
C THR A 295 7.25 -18.72 12.13
N LEU A 296 6.01 -18.46 12.56
CA LEU A 296 5.33 -19.23 13.60
C LEU A 296 5.09 -20.70 13.23
N MET A 297 4.86 -20.98 11.94
CA MET A 297 4.49 -22.32 11.47
C MET A 297 5.71 -23.18 11.14
N PHE A 298 6.82 -22.58 10.70
CA PHE A 298 7.94 -23.32 10.12
C PHE A 298 9.30 -23.07 10.79
N SER A 299 9.43 -22.12 11.72
CA SER A 299 10.68 -21.97 12.46
C SER A 299 10.78 -23.04 13.54
N ASP A 300 11.95 -23.69 13.63
CA ASP A 300 12.29 -24.58 14.74
C ASP A 300 12.90 -23.83 15.95
N LEU A 301 13.09 -22.50 15.84
CA LEU A 301 13.74 -21.67 16.84
C LEU A 301 12.71 -20.95 17.71
N GLU A 302 12.64 -21.31 19.00
CA GLU A 302 11.67 -20.74 19.95
C GLU A 302 11.77 -19.21 20.10
N ASP A 303 12.99 -18.67 20.00
CA ASP A 303 13.22 -17.22 20.04
C ASP A 303 12.58 -16.51 18.84
N GLU A 304 12.65 -17.10 17.64
CA GLU A 304 12.01 -16.55 16.43
C GLU A 304 10.49 -16.62 16.53
N ILE A 305 9.95 -17.74 17.02
CA ILE A 305 8.52 -17.92 17.28
C ILE A 305 8.02 -16.86 18.26
N THR A 306 8.73 -16.66 19.37
CA THR A 306 8.37 -15.68 20.40
C THR A 306 8.37 -14.25 19.84
N ILE A 307 9.37 -13.89 19.04
CA ILE A 307 9.44 -12.58 18.38
C ILE A 307 8.30 -12.41 17.38
N ALA A 308 8.01 -13.42 16.56
CA ALA A 308 6.94 -13.40 15.57
C ALA A 308 5.58 -13.20 16.23
N ARG A 309 5.29 -13.91 17.34
CA ARG A 309 4.05 -13.78 18.11
C ARG A 309 3.86 -12.35 18.62
N ARG A 310 4.89 -11.77 19.24
CA ARG A 310 4.85 -10.38 19.75
C ARG A 310 4.63 -9.35 18.64
N ARG A 311 5.26 -9.55 17.47
CA ARG A 311 5.10 -8.65 16.33
C ARG A 311 3.71 -8.75 15.71
N LEU A 312 3.16 -9.95 15.59
CA LEU A 312 1.78 -10.15 15.16
C LEU A 312 0.80 -9.42 16.07
N GLU A 313 0.92 -9.60 17.39
CA GLU A 313 0.09 -8.90 18.38
C GLU A 313 0.12 -7.37 18.14
N LYS A 314 1.32 -6.79 18.00
CA LYS A 314 1.48 -5.36 17.74
C LYS A 314 0.92 -4.94 16.38
N ASN A 315 1.10 -5.76 15.34
CA ASN A 315 0.54 -5.49 14.01
C ASN A 315 -0.99 -5.47 14.04
N PHE A 316 -1.62 -6.40 14.73
CA PHE A 316 -3.08 -6.46 14.88
C PHE A 316 -3.63 -5.24 15.62
N GLN A 317 -2.97 -4.78 16.69
CA GLN A 317 -3.36 -3.54 17.38
C GLN A 317 -3.35 -2.33 16.43
N ILE A 318 -2.35 -2.25 15.54
CA ILE A 318 -2.26 -1.18 14.54
C ILE A 318 -3.37 -1.32 13.49
N LEU A 319 -3.64 -2.54 12.99
CA LEU A 319 -4.71 -2.79 12.03
C LEU A 319 -6.07 -2.42 12.61
N MET A 320 -6.36 -2.77 13.86
CA MET A 320 -7.60 -2.39 14.55
C MET A 320 -7.73 -0.87 14.69
N ARG A 321 -6.62 -0.17 15.00
CA ARG A 321 -6.61 1.31 15.03
C ARG A 321 -6.94 1.88 13.65
N LEU A 322 -6.32 1.37 12.58
CA LEU A 322 -6.58 1.85 11.23
C LEU A 322 -8.01 1.54 10.76
N GLN A 323 -8.56 0.37 11.10
CA GLN A 323 -9.94 -0.04 10.79
C GLN A 323 -10.98 0.92 11.39
N SER A 324 -10.65 1.57 12.51
CA SER A 324 -11.53 2.60 13.09
C SER A 324 -11.75 3.80 12.16
N PHE A 325 -10.81 4.06 11.24
CA PHE A 325 -10.87 5.13 10.24
C PHE A 325 -11.38 4.65 8.88
N TRP A 326 -11.10 3.41 8.49
CA TRP A 326 -11.25 2.96 7.11
C TRP A 326 -12.07 1.68 7.00
N VAL A 327 -13.18 1.74 6.26
CA VAL A 327 -14.03 0.57 6.01
C VAL A 327 -13.30 -0.46 5.16
N LYS A 328 -12.45 -0.02 4.21
CA LYS A 328 -11.66 -0.91 3.37
C LYS A 328 -10.83 -1.95 4.13
N LEU A 329 -10.41 -1.64 5.35
CA LEU A 329 -9.62 -2.56 6.16
C LEU A 329 -10.42 -3.74 6.72
N ASP A 330 -11.75 -3.67 6.69
CA ASP A 330 -12.61 -4.84 6.94
C ASP A 330 -12.26 -5.95 5.92
N VAL A 331 -12.09 -5.58 4.63
CA VAL A 331 -11.70 -6.53 3.56
C VAL A 331 -10.27 -7.04 3.76
N SER A 332 -9.31 -6.17 4.07
CA SER A 332 -7.91 -6.57 4.30
C SER A 332 -7.78 -7.56 5.47
N LEU A 333 -8.54 -7.34 6.53
CA LEU A 333 -8.56 -8.24 7.69
C LEU A 333 -9.24 -9.58 7.37
N SER A 334 -10.35 -9.58 6.64
CA SER A 334 -10.98 -10.83 6.17
C SER A 334 -10.03 -11.65 5.28
N ARG A 335 -9.21 -10.99 4.45
CA ARG A 335 -8.17 -11.68 3.65
C ARG A 335 -7.13 -12.35 4.55
N LEU A 336 -6.68 -11.67 5.61
CA LEU A 336 -5.73 -12.24 6.57
C LEU A 336 -6.33 -13.46 7.30
N GLN A 337 -7.61 -13.41 7.62
CA GLN A 337 -8.33 -14.55 8.20
C GLN A 337 -8.37 -15.74 7.25
N ALA A 338 -8.74 -15.53 5.98
CA ALA A 338 -8.74 -16.59 4.96
C ALA A 338 -7.34 -17.21 4.77
N PHE A 339 -6.29 -16.37 4.79
CA PHE A 339 -4.91 -16.84 4.75
C PHE A 339 -4.54 -17.73 5.93
N HIS A 340 -4.88 -17.29 7.14
CA HIS A 340 -4.62 -18.06 8.35
C HIS A 340 -5.40 -19.40 8.35
N ASN A 341 -6.65 -19.39 7.89
CA ASN A 341 -7.46 -20.60 7.75
C ASN A 341 -6.83 -21.58 6.75
N ALA A 342 -6.33 -21.09 5.62
CA ALA A 342 -5.59 -21.91 4.66
C ALA A 342 -4.36 -22.56 5.32
N CYS A 343 -3.59 -21.79 6.10
CA CYS A 343 -2.41 -22.29 6.81
C CYS A 343 -2.75 -23.37 7.85
N LYS A 344 -3.92 -23.30 8.48
CA LYS A 344 -4.40 -24.33 9.42
C LYS A 344 -4.70 -25.67 8.73
N ILE A 345 -5.09 -25.64 7.46
CA ILE A 345 -5.43 -26.84 6.68
C ILE A 345 -4.17 -27.42 6.03
N SER A 346 -3.41 -26.58 5.35
CA SER A 346 -2.14 -26.98 4.72
C SER A 346 -1.18 -25.80 4.76
N ALA A 347 -0.30 -25.79 5.76
CA ALA A 347 0.69 -24.74 5.91
C ALA A 347 1.62 -24.68 4.69
N GLU A 348 2.22 -25.82 4.31
CA GLU A 348 3.24 -25.90 3.24
C GLU A 348 2.70 -25.40 1.89
N HIS A 349 1.50 -25.85 1.49
CA HIS A 349 0.90 -25.41 0.23
C HIS A 349 0.38 -23.97 0.31
N SER A 350 0.04 -23.48 1.51
CA SER A 350 -0.47 -22.12 1.67
C SER A 350 0.53 -21.04 1.30
N PHE A 351 1.83 -21.29 1.37
CA PHE A 351 2.86 -20.33 0.95
C PHE A 351 3.30 -20.48 -0.50
N GLY A 352 2.83 -21.51 -1.21
CA GLY A 352 3.07 -21.66 -2.63
C GLY A 352 2.50 -20.48 -3.44
N MET A 353 3.30 -19.95 -4.36
CA MET A 353 2.93 -18.84 -5.25
C MET A 353 2.04 -19.28 -6.41
N ASP A 354 0.86 -19.76 -6.06
CA ASP A 354 -0.20 -19.96 -7.03
C ASP A 354 -0.99 -18.66 -7.27
N LYS A 355 -1.97 -18.74 -8.17
CA LYS A 355 -2.88 -17.64 -8.47
C LYS A 355 -3.56 -17.08 -7.21
N TRP A 356 -3.88 -17.93 -6.24
CA TRP A 356 -4.56 -17.51 -5.01
C TRP A 356 -3.65 -16.63 -4.14
N MET A 357 -2.39 -17.03 -3.96
CA MET A 357 -1.40 -16.24 -3.21
C MET A 357 -1.15 -14.88 -3.87
N LEU A 358 -1.02 -14.84 -5.20
CA LEU A 358 -0.77 -13.58 -5.89
C LEU A 358 -1.98 -12.63 -5.84
N CYS A 359 -3.19 -13.15 -5.96
CA CYS A 359 -4.41 -12.38 -5.66
C CYS A 359 -4.35 -11.82 -4.22
N PHE A 360 -3.88 -12.61 -3.26
CA PHE A 360 -3.71 -12.18 -1.86
C PHE A 360 -2.63 -11.08 -1.68
N LEU A 361 -1.50 -11.15 -2.37
CA LEU A 361 -0.43 -10.16 -2.24
C LEU A 361 -0.72 -8.86 -2.98
N LEU A 362 -1.28 -8.94 -4.19
CA LEU A 362 -1.33 -7.83 -5.14
C LEU A 362 -2.73 -7.21 -5.26
N GLU A 363 -3.76 -8.05 -5.35
CA GLU A 363 -5.14 -7.63 -5.67
C GLU A 363 -5.91 -7.15 -4.44
N HIS A 364 -5.32 -6.25 -3.65
CA HIS A 364 -5.84 -5.71 -2.40
C HIS A 364 -7.25 -5.06 -2.50
N GLY A 365 -7.69 -4.76 -3.71
CA GLY A 365 -9.01 -4.27 -4.01
C GLY A 365 -10.11 -5.33 -3.88
N VAL A 366 -9.78 -6.60 -4.09
CA VAL A 366 -10.76 -7.70 -4.27
C VAL A 366 -10.90 -8.53 -2.99
N ALA A 367 -12.04 -9.17 -2.76
CA ALA A 367 -12.14 -10.20 -1.72
C ALA A 367 -11.36 -11.45 -2.17
N VAL A 368 -10.62 -12.07 -1.27
CA VAL A 368 -9.96 -13.36 -1.55
C VAL A 368 -10.89 -14.46 -1.04
N PRO A 369 -11.34 -15.39 -1.90
CA PRO A 369 -12.14 -16.52 -1.43
C PRO A 369 -11.32 -17.40 -0.49
N GLU A 370 -11.98 -18.15 0.39
CA GLU A 370 -11.33 -19.20 1.17
C GLU A 370 -10.60 -20.17 0.23
N ARG A 371 -9.33 -20.46 0.52
CA ARG A 371 -8.48 -21.29 -0.35
C ARG A 371 -9.01 -22.73 -0.43
N TYR A 372 -9.52 -23.23 0.70
CA TYR A 372 -10.11 -24.55 0.82
C TYR A 372 -11.54 -24.40 1.38
N PRO A 373 -12.57 -24.26 0.51
CA PRO A 373 -13.94 -24.15 0.96
C PRO A 373 -14.38 -25.41 1.74
N PRO A 374 -15.34 -25.31 2.68
CA PRO A 374 -15.73 -26.40 3.59
C PRO A 374 -16.23 -27.72 2.95
N THR A 375 -16.28 -27.85 1.63
CA THR A 375 -16.80 -29.03 0.92
C THR A 375 -15.79 -30.17 0.71
N GLN A 376 -14.56 -30.09 1.24
CA GLN A 376 -13.58 -31.18 1.16
C GLN A 376 -13.47 -32.07 2.40
N ILE A 377 -14.26 -31.83 3.45
CA ILE A 377 -14.36 -32.76 4.59
C ILE A 377 -15.74 -33.42 4.54
N MET A 378 -15.81 -34.60 3.93
CA MET A 378 -16.98 -35.46 4.09
C MET A 378 -17.16 -35.78 5.58
N GLY A 379 -18.23 -35.24 6.19
CA GLY A 379 -18.79 -35.78 7.42
C GLY A 379 -18.76 -34.89 8.68
N VAL A 380 -18.99 -33.58 8.58
CA VAL A 380 -19.43 -32.81 9.76
C VAL A 380 -20.64 -31.95 9.39
N THR A 381 -21.74 -32.19 10.10
CA THR A 381 -23.03 -31.52 9.95
C THR A 381 -22.94 -30.03 10.27
N ASP A 382 -23.51 -29.22 9.36
CA ASP A 382 -23.72 -27.77 9.49
C ASP A 382 -24.36 -27.41 10.84
N SER A 383 -23.56 -26.77 11.69
CA SER A 383 -24.08 -25.75 12.61
C SER A 383 -23.46 -24.44 12.15
N ALA A 384 -24.31 -23.51 11.73
CA ALA A 384 -23.91 -22.15 11.40
C ALA A 384 -23.23 -21.55 12.63
N SER A 385 -21.90 -21.54 12.61
CA SER A 385 -21.11 -20.87 13.64
C SER A 385 -21.37 -19.37 13.50
N PRO A 386 -21.60 -18.64 14.59
CA PRO A 386 -21.81 -17.19 14.51
C PRO A 386 -20.61 -16.53 13.82
N GLU A 387 -20.86 -15.56 12.94
CA GLU A 387 -19.81 -14.74 12.33
C GLU A 387 -18.96 -14.11 13.43
N LEU A 388 -17.81 -14.70 13.72
CA LEU A 388 -16.82 -14.17 14.65
C LEU A 388 -16.38 -12.81 14.12
N THR A 389 -16.46 -11.77 14.95
CA THR A 389 -15.84 -10.50 14.57
C THR A 389 -14.34 -10.73 14.47
N LEU A 390 -13.65 -9.96 13.63
CA LEU A 390 -12.19 -10.04 13.52
C LEU A 390 -11.47 -9.86 14.87
N GLN A 391 -12.11 -9.12 15.79
CA GLN A 391 -11.65 -8.96 17.16
C GLN A 391 -11.84 -10.24 18.01
N ASP A 392 -12.93 -10.98 17.80
CA ASP A 392 -13.16 -12.27 18.44
C ASP A 392 -12.22 -13.34 17.86
N TRP A 393 -12.04 -13.37 16.53
CA TRP A 393 -11.09 -14.26 15.87
C TRP A 393 -9.67 -14.03 16.36
N TYR A 394 -9.25 -12.77 16.48
CA TYR A 394 -7.95 -12.42 17.03
C TYR A 394 -7.79 -12.88 18.48
N SER A 395 -8.77 -12.55 19.33
CA SER A 395 -8.76 -12.91 20.75
C SER A 395 -8.67 -14.42 20.97
N GLN A 396 -9.35 -15.19 20.12
CA GLN A 396 -9.34 -16.66 20.16
C GLN A 396 -8.07 -17.27 19.57
N THR A 397 -7.46 -16.64 18.58
CA THR A 397 -6.33 -17.22 17.83
C THR A 397 -4.97 -16.84 18.41
N PHE A 398 -4.83 -15.64 18.96
CA PHE A 398 -3.53 -15.08 19.36
C PHE A 398 -3.46 -14.63 20.82
N SER A 399 -4.58 -14.40 21.49
CA SER A 399 -4.62 -13.97 22.90
C SER A 399 -4.83 -15.12 23.90
N GLY A 400 -5.02 -16.34 23.41
CA GLY A 400 -5.07 -17.57 24.22
C GLY A 400 -3.68 -18.17 24.39
N GLY A 401 -2.97 -17.73 25.44
CA GLY A 401 -1.69 -18.25 25.89
C GLY A 401 -1.31 -17.67 27.24
#